data_AF-A0A0D3HDU6-F1
#
_entry.id   AF-A0A0D3HDU6-F1
#
_cell.length_a   1.000
_cell.length_b   1.000
_cell.length_c   1.000
_cell.angle_alpha   90.00
_cell.angle_beta   90.00
_cell.angle_gamma   90.00
#
_symmetry.space_group_name_H-M   'P 1'
#
loop_
_entity.id
_entity.type
_entity.pdbx_description
1 polymer ?
#
loop_
_entity_poly.entity_id
_entity_poly.type
_entity_poly.pdbx_seq_one_letter_code
_entity_poly.pdbx_strand_id
1 'polypeptide(L)'
;MAQHLLVAADRYGMQRLMRLCEEKLCGRVELGSAATLMALAEQHHCRGLKEACLRFIDSTATMVAVMASDGFEHLIKSCPSLVKELIVRGSQLLSGAK
;
A
#
# COMPACT_ATOMS: atom_id res chain seq x y z
N MET A 1 -8.84 -10.44 -8.34
CA MET A 1 -10.24 -9.94 -8.34
C MET A 1 -10.49 -8.74 -7.46
N ALA A 2 -10.20 -8.77 -6.15
CA ALA A 2 -10.59 -7.68 -5.23
C ALA A 2 -10.04 -6.29 -5.60
N GLN A 3 -8.85 -6.22 -6.23
CA GLN A 3 -8.30 -4.97 -6.76
C GLN A 3 -9.17 -4.36 -7.88
N HIS A 4 -9.54 -5.15 -8.89
CA HIS A 4 -10.42 -4.70 -9.97
C HIS A 4 -11.81 -4.29 -9.46
N LEU A 5 -12.30 -4.99 -8.45
CA LEU A 5 -13.58 -4.66 -7.82
C LEU A 5 -13.49 -3.36 -7.03
N LEU A 6 -12.37 -3.08 -6.35
CA LEU A 6 -12.12 -1.80 -5.68
C LEU A 6 -12.12 -0.64 -6.68
N VAL A 7 -11.39 -0.78 -7.80
CA VAL A 7 -11.33 0.23 -8.86
C VAL A 7 -12.72 0.50 -9.44
N ALA A 8 -13.52 -0.55 -9.69
CA ALA A 8 -14.89 -0.39 -10.16
C ALA A 8 -15.78 0.28 -9.09
N ALA A 9 -15.67 -0.16 -7.83
CA ALA A 9 -16.46 0.39 -6.74
C ALA A 9 -16.18 1.89 -6.54
N ASP A 10 -14.92 2.32 -6.63
CA ASP A 10 -14.53 3.74 -6.60
C ASP A 10 -15.12 4.50 -7.78
N ARG A 11 -14.94 3.99 -9.00
CA ARG A 11 -15.46 4.61 -10.23
C ARG A 11 -16.98 4.81 -10.22
N TYR A 12 -17.72 3.90 -9.59
CA TYR A 12 -19.19 3.96 -9.51
C TYR A 12 -19.70 4.52 -8.17
N GLY A 13 -18.82 5.03 -7.30
CA GLY A 13 -19.23 5.62 -6.01
C GLY A 13 -19.85 4.61 -5.02
N MET A 14 -19.56 3.31 -5.17
CA MET A 14 -20.10 2.24 -4.34
C MET A 14 -19.34 2.10 -3.01
N GLN A 15 -19.45 3.09 -2.13
CA GLN A 15 -18.66 3.16 -0.88
C GLN A 15 -18.74 1.90 0.01
N ARG A 16 -19.90 1.24 0.07
CA ARG A 16 -20.05 0.00 0.86
C ARG A 16 -19.26 -1.16 0.25
N LEU A 17 -19.19 -1.23 -1.08
CA LEU A 17 -18.40 -2.24 -1.78
C LEU A 17 -16.90 -1.93 -1.68
N MET A 18 -16.51 -0.66 -1.73
CA MET A 18 -15.11 -0.25 -1.51
C MET A 18 -14.60 -0.75 -0.16
N ARG A 19 -15.33 -0.50 0.94
CA ARG A 19 -14.93 -0.97 2.27
C ARG A 19 -14.79 -2.50 2.36
N LEU A 20 -15.69 -3.25 1.74
CA LEU A 20 -15.59 -4.71 1.69
C LEU A 20 -14.35 -5.17 0.91
N CYS A 21 -14.02 -4.50 -0.19
CA CYS A 21 -12.81 -4.78 -0.95
C CYS A 21 -11.56 -4.44 -0.12
N GLU A 22 -11.59 -3.29 0.57
CA GLU A 22 -10.54 -2.83 1.47
C GLU A 22 -10.23 -3.87 2.56
N GLU A 23 -11.24 -4.32 3.31
CA GLU A 23 -11.11 -5.35 4.34
C GLU A 23 -10.50 -6.66 3.78
N LYS A 24 -10.94 -7.08 2.59
CA LYS A 24 -10.43 -8.29 1.94
C LYS A 24 -8.98 -8.13 1.48
N LEU A 25 -8.58 -6.94 1.04
CA LEU A 25 -7.23 -6.64 0.59
C LEU A 25 -6.27 -6.48 1.77
N CYS A 26 -6.73 -5.90 2.89
CA CYS A 26 -5.95 -5.80 4.13
C CYS A 26 -5.49 -7.18 4.62
N GLY A 27 -6.32 -8.21 4.50
CA GLY A 27 -5.96 -9.59 4.87
C GLY A 27 -5.05 -10.32 3.88
N ARG A 28 -4.69 -9.70 2.75
CA ARG A 28 -3.86 -10.28 1.67
C ARG A 28 -2.60 -9.47 1.38
N VAL A 29 -2.22 -8.58 2.30
CA VAL A 29 -0.97 -7.83 2.19
C VAL A 29 0.17 -8.81 2.37
N GLU A 30 0.94 -8.99 1.31
CA GLU A 30 2.12 -9.84 1.25
C GLU A 30 3.24 -9.06 0.58
N LEU A 31 4.47 -9.54 0.68
CA LEU A 31 5.65 -8.81 0.26
C LEU A 31 5.63 -8.42 -1.23
N GLY A 32 5.18 -9.33 -2.10
CA GLY A 32 5.05 -9.07 -3.55
C GLY A 32 3.82 -8.23 -3.93
N SER A 33 2.82 -8.11 -3.05
CA SER A 33 1.58 -7.38 -3.32
C SER A 33 1.53 -6.02 -2.63
N ALA A 34 2.35 -5.79 -1.59
CA ALA A 34 2.32 -4.59 -0.77
C ALA A 34 2.50 -3.30 -1.57
N ALA A 35 3.45 -3.25 -2.51
CA ALA A 35 3.68 -2.07 -3.36
C ALA A 35 2.45 -1.74 -4.23
N THR A 36 1.86 -2.76 -4.87
CA THR A 36 0.67 -2.61 -5.71
C THR A 36 -0.57 -2.23 -4.89
N LEU A 37 -0.76 -2.85 -3.72
CA LEU A 37 -1.88 -2.55 -2.83
C LEU A 37 -1.77 -1.14 -2.24
N MET A 38 -0.56 -0.69 -1.92
CA MET A 38 -0.30 0.70 -1.51
C MET A 38 -0.64 1.71 -2.60
N ALA A 39 -0.23 1.45 -3.85
CA ALA A 39 -0.56 2.32 -4.98
C ALA A 39 -2.09 2.44 -5.17
N LEU A 40 -2.79 1.31 -5.10
CA LEU A 40 -4.26 1.27 -5.17
C LEU A 40 -4.92 2.02 -4.00
N ALA A 41 -4.39 1.84 -2.79
CA ALA A 41 -4.92 2.51 -1.60
C ALA A 41 -4.79 4.03 -1.69
N GLU A 42 -3.66 4.53 -2.18
CA GLU A 42 -3.43 5.95 -2.39
C GLU A 42 -4.34 6.53 -3.49
N GLN A 43 -4.46 5.83 -4.64
CA GLN A 43 -5.27 6.27 -5.77
C GLN A 43 -6.77 6.33 -5.48
N HIS A 44 -7.28 5.38 -4.70
CA HIS A 44 -8.71 5.27 -4.37
C HIS A 44 -9.03 5.71 -2.93
N HIS A 45 -8.11 6.44 -2.30
CA HIS A 45 -8.27 7.00 -0.96
C HIS A 45 -8.69 6.00 0.14
N CYS A 46 -8.27 4.74 0.01
CA CYS A 46 -8.56 3.66 0.95
C CYS A 46 -7.56 3.66 2.11
N ARG A 47 -7.83 4.48 3.12
CA ARG A 47 -6.89 4.75 4.22
C ARG A 47 -6.54 3.50 5.05
N GLY A 48 -7.51 2.63 5.33
CA GLY A 48 -7.28 1.42 6.11
C GLY A 48 -6.38 0.42 5.38
N LEU A 49 -6.50 0.30 4.05
CA LEU A 49 -5.59 -0.51 3.25
C LEU A 49 -4.17 0.07 3.23
N LYS A 50 -4.04 1.40 3.09
CA LYS A 50 -2.75 2.07 3.19
C LYS A 50 -2.09 1.81 4.55
N GLU A 51 -2.83 1.98 5.64
CA GLU A 51 -2.34 1.71 6.99
C GLU A 51 -1.99 0.24 7.22
N ALA A 52 -2.75 -0.70 6.66
CA ALA A 52 -2.41 -2.13 6.72
C ALA A 52 -1.08 -2.42 6.00
N CYS A 53 -0.87 -1.86 4.81
CA CYS A 53 0.39 -2.00 4.09
C CYS A 53 1.56 -1.34 4.83
N LEU A 54 1.34 -0.15 5.40
CA LEU A 54 2.35 0.51 6.21
C LEU A 54 2.66 -0.28 7.48
N ARG A 55 1.68 -0.89 8.14
CA ARG A 55 1.93 -1.77 9.30
C ARG A 55 2.70 -3.03 8.92
N PHE A 56 2.49 -3.57 7.71
CA PHE A 56 3.29 -4.67 7.20
C PHE A 56 4.77 -4.27 6.99
N ILE A 57 5.03 -3.01 6.63
CA ILE A 57 6.37 -2.42 6.59
C ILE A 57 6.75 -1.94 7.99
N ASP A 58 7.01 -2.91 8.87
CA ASP A 58 7.39 -2.71 10.26
C ASP A 58 8.90 -2.63 10.51
N SER A 59 9.70 -3.03 9.52
CA SER A 59 11.14 -3.21 9.66
C SER A 59 11.87 -2.82 8.38
N THR A 60 13.16 -2.54 8.51
CA THR A 60 14.01 -2.19 7.37
C THR A 60 14.10 -3.34 6.35
N ALA A 61 14.04 -4.58 6.83
CA ALA A 61 14.06 -5.76 5.97
C ALA A 61 12.80 -5.86 5.08
N THR A 62 11.61 -5.71 5.67
CA THR A 62 10.35 -5.71 4.90
C THR A 62 10.29 -4.52 3.95
N MET A 63 10.77 -3.35 4.37
CA MET A 63 10.85 -2.17 3.50
C MET A 63 11.76 -2.39 2.28
N VAL A 64 13.00 -2.86 2.48
CA VAL A 64 13.94 -3.15 1.38
C VAL A 64 13.37 -4.18 0.42
N ALA A 65 12.73 -5.21 0.97
CA ALA A 65 12.13 -6.26 0.15
C ALA A 65 10.94 -5.75 -0.67
N VAL A 66 10.10 -4.86 -0.11
CA VAL A 66 9.04 -4.17 -0.86
C VAL A 66 9.62 -3.26 -1.94
N MET A 67 10.70 -2.53 -1.65
CA MET A 67 11.38 -1.67 -2.63
C MET A 67 12.01 -2.46 -3.78
N ALA A 68 12.45 -3.69 -3.51
CA ALA A 68 12.99 -4.61 -4.51
C ALA A 68 11.91 -5.35 -5.32
N SER A 69 10.62 -5.22 -4.97
CA SER A 69 9.53 -5.86 -5.70
C SER A 69 9.25 -5.15 -7.04
N ASP A 70 8.85 -5.92 -8.05
CA ASP A 70 8.45 -5.38 -9.36
C ASP A 70 7.32 -4.34 -9.26
N GLY A 71 6.46 -4.47 -8.24
CA GLY A 71 5.37 -3.54 -7.97
C GLY A 71 5.84 -2.14 -7.52
N PHE A 72 7.09 -2.01 -7.06
CA PHE A 72 7.62 -0.74 -6.56
C PHE A 72 7.90 0.27 -7.68
N GLU A 73 8.36 -0.17 -8.86
CA GLU A 73 8.53 0.73 -10.01
C GLU A 73 7.20 1.37 -10.44
N HIS A 74 6.13 0.57 -10.41
CA HIS A 74 4.79 1.07 -10.68
C HIS A 74 4.37 2.08 -9.61
N LEU A 75 4.65 1.80 -8.34
CA LEU A 75 4.35 2.71 -7.24
C LEU A 75 5.06 4.07 -7.39
N ILE A 76 6.34 4.09 -7.79
CA ILE A 76 7.08 5.34 -8.06
C ILE A 76 6.40 6.17 -9.15
N LYS A 77 5.99 5.53 -10.25
CA LYS A 77 5.35 6.22 -11.39
C LYS A 77 3.95 6.71 -11.05
N SER A 78 3.18 5.91 -10.31
CA SER A 78 1.79 6.17 -10.01
C SER A 78 1.57 7.11 -8.82
N CYS A 79 2.40 7.02 -7.78
CA CYS A 79 2.22 7.74 -6.52
C CYS A 79 3.56 8.22 -5.91
N PRO A 80 4.20 9.27 -6.47
CA PRO A 80 5.48 9.77 -5.97
C PRO A 80 5.43 10.28 -4.52
N SER A 81 4.28 10.81 -4.09
CA SER A 81 4.04 11.26 -2.71
C SER A 81 4.21 10.14 -1.69
N LEU A 82 3.68 8.96 -2.01
CA LEU A 82 3.75 7.79 -1.14
C LEU A 82 5.18 7.25 -1.02
N VAL A 83 5.96 7.32 -2.11
CA VAL A 83 7.38 6.94 -2.06
C VAL A 83 8.16 7.88 -1.15
N LYS A 84 7.90 9.19 -1.21
CA LYS A 84 8.50 10.15 -0.29
C LYS A 84 8.15 9.81 1.17
N GLU A 85 6.90 9.45 1.45
CA GLU A 85 6.45 9.01 2.77
C GLU A 85 7.19 7.75 3.24
N LEU A 86 7.36 6.75 2.38
CA LEU A 86 8.11 5.53 2.66
C LEU A 86 9.59 5.81 2.98
N ILE A 87 10.24 6.72 2.24
CA ILE A 87 11.64 7.10 2.51
C ILE A 87 11.78 7.78 3.88
N VAL A 88 10.88 8.70 4.21
CA VAL A 88 10.86 9.37 5.53
C VAL A 88 10.61 8.37 6.65
N ARG A 89 9.72 7.40 6.44
CA ARG A 89 9.44 6.36 7.43
C ARG A 89 10.61 5.39 7.59
N GLY A 90 11.28 5.06 6.49
CA GLY A 90 12.50 4.26 6.51
C GLY A 90 13.63 4.89 7.31
N SER A 91 13.82 6.21 7.21
CA SER A 91 14.83 6.91 8.02
C SER A 91 14.48 6.93 9.51
N GLN A 92 13.19 6.97 9.86
CA GLN A 92 12.73 6.85 11.25
C GLN A 92 13.02 5.46 11.83
N LEU A 93 12.80 4.39 11.06
CA LEU A 93 13.10 3.01 11.48
C LEU A 93 14.60 2.81 11.78
N LEU A 94 15.49 3.44 11.01
CA LEU A 94 16.93 3.44 11.27
C LEU A 94 17.32 4.24 12.52
N SER A 95 16.61 5.33 12.82
CA SER A 95 16.88 6.17 14.00
C SER A 95 16.36 5.58 15.32
N GLY A 96 15.34 4.73 15.27
CA GLY A 96 14.71 4.10 16.45
C GLY A 96 15.39 2.81 16.94
N ALA A 97 16.38 2.29 16.22
CA ALA A 97 17.12 1.07 16.59
C ALA A 97 18.28 1.33 17.58
N LYS A 98 18.20 2.41 18.38
CA LYS A 98 19.22 2.82 19.34
C LYS A 98 18.82 2.54 20.78
#